data_AF-A0A8H7RI40-F1
#
_entry.id   AF-A0A8H7RI40-F1
#
_cell.length_a   1.000
_cell.length_b   1.000
_cell.length_c   1.000
_cell.angle_alpha   90.00
_cell.angle_beta   90.00
_cell.angle_gamma   90.00
#
_symmetry.space_group_name_H-M   'P 1'
#
loop_
_entity.id
_entity.type
_entity.pdbx_description
1 polymer ?
#
loop_
_entity_poly.entity_id
_entity_poly.type
_entity_poly.pdbx_seq_one_letter_code
_entity_poly.pdbx_strand_id
1 'polypeptide(L)'
;MCPVTTLYTFLQRTSKIRVQLPEDHTIFLTYLDQDKSSTLIRPATVANWVSSIMTKAGINRRIYKPHSIRATSSTKAVEKGHTIKEVKQHANWSQKANTFEKYYYKPLAQQSKSTNIINSIFSHAENHTTLNDRAEPTRIVVGTTNNTEVGEAKSRNVVHLPK
;
A
#
# COMPACT_ATOMS: atom_id res chain seq x y z
N MET A 1 10.19 -7.62 18.24
CA MET A 1 9.51 -8.86 17.81
C MET A 1 10.26 -9.40 16.60
N CYS A 2 10.78 -10.63 16.65
CA CYS A 2 11.62 -11.20 15.59
C CYS A 2 10.82 -12.24 14.79
N PRO A 3 10.54 -12.03 13.49
CA PRO A 3 9.74 -12.98 12.71
C PRO A 3 10.32 -14.40 12.67
N VAL A 4 11.65 -14.52 12.60
CA VAL A 4 12.34 -15.82 12.54
C VAL A 4 12.15 -16.59 13.85
N THR A 5 12.42 -15.95 14.99
CA THR A 5 12.26 -16.57 16.32
C THR A 5 10.79 -16.90 16.60
N THR A 6 9.87 -16.02 16.20
CA THR A 6 8.42 -16.26 16.34
C THR A 6 7.99 -17.48 15.52
N LEU A 7 8.44 -17.60 14.27
CA LEU A 7 8.12 -18.74 13.41
C LEU A 7 8.71 -20.03 13.97
N TYR A 8 9.97 -20.00 14.40
CA TYR A 8 10.63 -21.15 15.02
C TYR A 8 9.85 -21.65 16.25
N THR A 9 9.50 -20.74 17.16
CA THR A 9 8.71 -21.05 18.36
C THR A 9 7.35 -21.64 17.99
N PHE A 10 6.70 -21.10 16.95
CA PHE A 10 5.43 -21.61 16.46
C PHE A 10 5.54 -23.04 15.92
N LEU A 11 6.57 -23.33 15.13
CA LEU A 11 6.83 -24.68 14.61
C LEU A 11 7.10 -25.68 15.74
N GLN A 12 7.88 -25.28 16.75
CA GLN A 12 8.13 -26.14 17.92
C GLN A 12 6.85 -26.47 18.68
N ARG A 13 6.02 -25.46 18.98
CA ARG A 13 4.76 -25.65 19.72
C ARG A 13 3.74 -26.49 18.95
N THR A 14 3.75 -26.41 17.63
CA THR A 14 2.81 -27.17 16.78
C THR A 14 3.34 -28.52 16.30
N SER A 15 4.58 -28.89 16.68
CA SER A 15 5.27 -30.10 16.23
C SER A 15 4.45 -31.39 16.38
N LYS A 16 3.86 -31.61 17.55
CA LYS A 16 3.09 -32.83 17.85
C LYS A 16 1.88 -33.01 16.94
N ILE A 17 1.21 -31.90 16.59
CA ILE A 17 0.02 -31.90 15.75
C ILE A 17 0.39 -32.14 14.28
N ARG A 18 1.56 -31.65 13.84
CA ARG A 18 2.03 -31.78 12.45
C ARG A 18 2.30 -33.21 12.02
N VAL A 19 2.61 -34.11 12.95
CA VAL A 19 2.83 -35.55 12.66
C VAL A 19 1.57 -36.20 12.06
N GLN A 20 0.39 -35.66 12.36
CA GLN A 20 -0.89 -36.20 11.88
C GLN A 20 -1.36 -35.54 10.57
N LEU A 21 -0.59 -34.59 10.03
CA LEU A 21 -0.92 -33.84 8.82
C LEU A 21 -0.15 -34.37 7.60
N PRO A 22 -0.65 -34.11 6.37
CA PRO A 22 0.10 -34.38 5.14
C PRO A 22 1.48 -33.71 5.17
N GLU A 23 2.47 -34.31 4.50
CA GLU A 23 3.84 -33.78 4.46
C GLU A 23 3.91 -32.34 3.90
N ASP A 24 3.04 -32.02 2.93
CA ASP A 24 2.94 -30.73 2.25
C ASP A 24 2.03 -29.70 2.96
N HIS A 25 1.74 -29.92 4.25
CA HIS A 25 0.86 -29.03 5.01
C HIS A 25 1.38 -27.59 5.08
N THR A 26 0.44 -26.63 5.12
CA THR A 26 0.79 -25.21 5.24
C THR A 26 1.49 -24.90 6.56
N ILE A 27 2.39 -23.91 6.53
CA ILE A 27 3.08 -23.44 7.74
C ILE A 27 2.06 -23.10 8.83
N PHE A 28 1.04 -22.29 8.53
CA PHE A 28 0.02 -21.92 9.51
C PHE A 28 -1.11 -22.96 9.59
N LEU A 29 -1.64 -23.17 10.80
CA LEU A 29 -2.65 -24.18 11.12
C LEU A 29 -3.86 -23.53 11.82
N THR A 30 -5.06 -24.11 11.61
CA THR A 30 -6.29 -23.73 12.34
C THR A 30 -6.51 -24.60 13.57
N TYR A 31 -7.37 -24.14 14.48
CA TYR A 31 -7.89 -24.93 15.61
C TYR A 31 -6.82 -25.54 16.53
N LEU A 32 -5.75 -24.80 16.81
CA LEU A 32 -4.63 -25.27 17.64
C LEU A 32 -5.05 -25.60 19.09
N ASP A 33 -6.06 -24.91 19.61
CA ASP A 33 -6.52 -25.00 21.00
C ASP A 33 -7.97 -25.53 21.10
N GLN A 34 -8.45 -26.28 20.10
CA GLN A 34 -9.82 -26.84 20.11
C GLN A 34 -9.79 -28.36 20.02
N ASP A 35 -10.84 -29.02 20.53
CA ASP A 35 -11.06 -30.47 20.35
C ASP A 35 -11.24 -30.90 18.88
N LYS A 36 -11.25 -29.94 17.95
CA LYS A 36 -11.29 -30.20 16.52
C LYS A 36 -9.90 -30.50 16.00
N SER A 37 -9.80 -31.50 15.13
CA SER A 37 -8.55 -31.77 14.41
C SER A 37 -8.07 -30.52 13.69
N SER A 38 -6.79 -30.18 13.88
CA SER A 38 -6.16 -29.04 13.22
C SER A 38 -6.14 -29.25 11.71
N THR A 39 -6.40 -28.18 10.95
CA THR A 39 -6.43 -28.24 9.49
C THR A 39 -5.58 -27.15 8.85
N LEU A 40 -5.23 -27.36 7.58
CA LEU A 40 -4.46 -26.43 6.77
C LEU A 40 -5.21 -25.10 6.59
N ILE A 41 -4.47 -24.01 6.51
CA ILE A 41 -5.05 -22.69 6.34
C ILE A 41 -5.19 -22.33 4.86
N ARG A 42 -6.36 -21.76 4.51
CA ARG A 42 -6.55 -21.09 3.21
C ARG A 42 -5.95 -19.68 3.22
N PRO A 43 -5.39 -19.18 2.11
CA PRO A 43 -4.84 -17.81 2.03
C PRO A 43 -5.80 -16.72 2.51
N ALA A 44 -7.10 -16.87 2.24
CA ALA A 44 -8.14 -15.94 2.70
C ALA A 44 -8.19 -15.81 4.24
N THR A 45 -7.97 -16.89 4.97
CA THR A 45 -7.95 -16.88 6.44
C THR A 45 -6.78 -16.04 6.96
N VAL A 46 -5.59 -16.18 6.37
CA VAL A 46 -4.43 -15.36 6.74
C VAL A 46 -4.71 -13.88 6.45
N ALA A 47 -5.31 -13.57 5.30
CA ALA A 47 -5.69 -12.19 4.96
C ALA A 47 -6.71 -11.61 5.98
N ASN A 48 -7.64 -12.42 6.46
CA ASN A 48 -8.59 -12.05 7.50
C ASN A 48 -7.92 -11.85 8.86
N TRP A 49 -6.95 -12.69 9.23
CA TRP A 49 -6.17 -12.52 10.46
C TRP A 49 -5.38 -11.22 10.44
N VAL A 50 -4.63 -10.94 9.37
CA VAL A 50 -3.91 -9.68 9.19
C VAL A 50 -4.87 -8.50 9.30
N SER A 51 -6.04 -8.61 8.67
CA SER A 51 -7.07 -7.60 8.73
C SER A 51 -7.58 -7.36 10.16
N SER A 52 -7.89 -8.42 10.90
CA SER A 52 -8.32 -8.33 12.30
C SER A 52 -7.25 -7.72 13.19
N ILE A 53 -5.98 -8.12 13.01
CA ILE A 53 -4.84 -7.58 13.77
C ILE A 53 -4.69 -6.07 13.52
N MET A 54 -4.80 -5.62 12.28
CA MET A 54 -4.77 -4.18 11.96
C MET A 54 -5.86 -3.41 12.70
N THR A 55 -7.10 -3.90 12.70
CA THR A 55 -8.21 -3.28 13.45
C THR A 55 -7.92 -3.25 14.95
N LYS A 56 -7.46 -4.37 15.52
CA LYS A 56 -7.12 -4.46 16.95
C LYS A 56 -5.97 -3.53 17.34
N ALA A 57 -5.06 -3.24 16.42
CA ALA A 57 -3.99 -2.26 16.59
C ALA A 57 -4.44 -0.80 16.38
N GLY A 58 -5.74 -0.54 16.21
CA GLY A 58 -6.29 0.81 16.01
C GLY A 58 -6.09 1.37 14.59
N ILE A 59 -5.64 0.56 13.63
CA ILE A 59 -5.42 1.01 12.25
C ILE A 59 -6.77 1.08 11.53
N ASN A 60 -7.12 2.26 11.02
CA ASN A 60 -8.36 2.45 10.25
C ASN A 60 -8.28 1.72 8.90
N ARG A 61 -8.99 0.59 8.81
CA ARG A 61 -9.06 -0.25 7.60
C ARG A 61 -9.83 0.31 6.42
N ARG A 62 -10.61 1.38 6.61
CA ARG A 62 -11.23 2.08 5.47
C ARG A 62 -10.14 2.72 4.62
N ILE A 63 -9.11 3.25 5.28
CA ILE A 63 -7.97 3.95 4.68
C ILE A 63 -6.82 2.97 4.38
N TYR A 64 -6.40 2.19 5.37
CA TYR A 64 -5.22 1.32 5.26
C TYR A 64 -5.62 -0.15 5.11
N LYS A 65 -5.39 -0.69 3.92
CA LYS A 65 -5.62 -2.12 3.61
C LYS A 65 -4.40 -2.97 3.98
N PRO A 66 -4.50 -4.31 4.06
CA PRO A 66 -3.37 -5.18 4.40
C PRO A 66 -2.11 -4.96 3.56
N HIS A 67 -2.25 -4.62 2.27
CA HIS A 67 -1.11 -4.33 1.39
C HIS A 67 -0.30 -3.08 1.80
N SER A 68 -0.86 -2.18 2.62
CA SER A 68 -0.15 -1.01 3.15
C SER A 68 1.05 -1.39 4.01
N ILE A 69 1.02 -2.57 4.66
CA ILE A 69 2.15 -3.08 5.46
C ILE A 69 3.42 -3.20 4.60
N ARG A 70 3.28 -3.68 3.36
CA ARG A 70 4.40 -3.81 2.41
C ARG A 70 4.97 -2.44 2.05
N ALA A 71 4.10 -1.47 1.76
CA ALA A 71 4.50 -0.09 1.47
C ALA A 71 5.24 0.55 2.67
N THR A 72 4.68 0.44 3.86
CA THR A 72 5.26 0.98 5.10
C THR A 72 6.61 0.33 5.42
N SER A 73 6.70 -1.00 5.36
CA SER A 73 7.95 -1.73 5.66
C SER A 73 9.06 -1.36 4.68
N SER A 74 8.78 -1.37 3.38
CA SER A 74 9.77 -1.02 2.35
C SER A 74 10.17 0.45 2.41
N THR A 75 9.23 1.36 2.67
CA THR A 75 9.54 2.78 2.91
C THR A 75 10.44 2.93 4.13
N LYS A 76 10.15 2.20 5.22
CA LYS A 76 10.96 2.28 6.44
C LYS A 76 12.38 1.78 6.23
N ALA A 77 12.58 0.76 5.39
CA ALA A 77 13.91 0.30 5.02
C ALA A 77 14.72 1.39 4.29
N VAL A 78 14.10 2.12 3.36
CA VAL A 78 14.74 3.27 2.71
C VAL A 78 15.06 4.38 3.71
N GLU A 79 14.13 4.72 4.61
CA GLU A 79 14.36 5.70 5.68
C GLU A 79 15.50 5.29 6.64
N LYS A 80 15.82 3.99 6.71
CA LYS A 80 16.93 3.46 7.49
C LYS A 80 18.25 3.40 6.71
N GLY A 81 18.29 3.95 5.51
CA GLY A 81 19.51 4.11 4.71
C GLY A 81 19.75 3.02 3.65
N HIS A 82 18.85 2.03 3.53
CA HIS A 82 18.96 1.05 2.45
C HIS A 82 18.61 1.67 1.11
N THR A 83 19.37 1.32 0.07
CA THR A 83 19.12 1.80 -1.28
C THR A 83 17.81 1.24 -1.83
N ILE A 84 17.19 1.96 -2.75
CA ILE A 84 15.99 1.49 -3.45
C ILE A 84 16.26 0.15 -4.16
N LYS A 85 17.46 -0.05 -4.72
CA LYS A 85 17.88 -1.29 -5.37
C LYS A 85 17.83 -2.48 -4.42
N GLU A 86 18.42 -2.34 -3.23
CA GLU A 86 18.43 -3.37 -2.18
C GLU A 86 17.01 -3.68 -1.69
N VAL A 87 16.19 -2.65 -1.47
CA VAL A 87 14.79 -2.83 -1.04
C VAL A 87 13.98 -3.54 -2.12
N LYS A 88 14.17 -3.21 -3.41
CA LYS A 88 13.53 -3.92 -4.52
C LYS A 88 13.99 -5.37 -4.61
N GLN A 89 15.27 -5.63 -4.40
CA GLN A 89 15.80 -7.00 -4.42
C GLN A 89 15.22 -7.81 -3.26
N HIS A 90 15.22 -7.25 -2.05
CA HIS A 90 14.69 -7.90 -0.85
C HIS A 90 13.19 -8.16 -0.95
N ALA A 91 12.42 -7.21 -1.47
CA ALA A 91 10.98 -7.33 -1.60
C ALA A 91 10.55 -8.13 -2.85
N ASN A 92 11.47 -8.58 -3.69
CA ASN A 92 11.18 -9.23 -4.97
C ASN A 92 10.38 -8.33 -5.95
N TRP A 93 10.81 -7.08 -6.09
CA TRP A 93 10.37 -6.19 -7.18
C TRP A 93 11.38 -6.19 -8.33
N SER A 94 10.87 -6.03 -9.55
CA SER A 94 11.72 -5.83 -10.72
C SER A 94 12.60 -4.59 -10.55
N GLN A 95 13.90 -4.75 -10.75
CA GLN A 95 14.86 -3.64 -10.67
C GLN A 95 14.60 -2.56 -11.72
N LYS A 96 14.09 -2.96 -12.89
CA LYS A 96 13.83 -2.08 -14.02
C LYS A 96 12.50 -1.32 -13.93
N ALA A 97 11.52 -1.87 -13.20
CA ALA A 97 10.19 -1.26 -13.08
C ALA A 97 10.16 -0.21 -11.97
N ASN A 98 9.33 0.83 -12.12
CA ASN A 98 9.14 1.89 -11.11
C ASN A 98 7.96 1.61 -10.14
N THR A 99 7.50 0.36 -10.05
CA THR A 99 6.32 -0.02 -9.26
C THR A 99 6.47 0.34 -7.79
N PHE A 100 7.66 0.13 -7.23
CA PHE A 100 7.94 0.46 -5.83
C PHE A 100 7.84 1.97 -5.60
N GLU A 101 8.59 2.72 -6.40
CA GLU A 101 8.74 4.17 -6.34
C GLU A 101 7.39 4.88 -6.50
N LYS A 102 6.54 4.39 -7.44
CA LYS A 102 5.24 4.99 -7.73
C LYS A 102 4.17 4.65 -6.69
N TYR A 103 4.05 3.38 -6.31
CA TYR A 103 2.89 2.90 -5.56
C TYR A 103 3.17 2.59 -4.09
N TYR A 104 4.40 2.20 -3.74
CA TYR A 104 4.73 1.67 -2.42
C TYR A 104 5.67 2.57 -1.60
N TYR A 105 6.52 3.37 -2.24
CA TYR A 105 7.40 4.32 -1.54
C TYR A 105 6.60 5.55 -1.13
N LYS A 106 6.36 5.70 0.18
CA LYS A 106 5.51 6.75 0.78
C LYS A 106 6.21 7.38 2.00
N PRO A 107 7.36 8.08 1.82
CA PRO A 107 8.09 8.68 2.92
C PRO A 107 7.27 9.78 3.60
N LEU A 108 7.30 9.83 4.94
CA LEU A 108 6.52 10.80 5.72
C LEU A 108 6.93 12.26 5.42
N ALA A 109 8.22 12.47 5.13
CA ALA A 109 8.79 13.80 4.95
C ALA A 109 8.32 14.54 3.69
N GLN A 110 7.74 13.84 2.71
CA GLN A 110 7.33 14.47 1.45
C GLN A 110 6.16 15.44 1.64
N GLN A 111 5.26 15.15 2.59
CA GLN A 111 4.17 16.05 2.94
C GLN A 111 4.71 17.36 3.54
N SER A 112 5.71 17.29 4.43
CA SER A 112 6.27 18.50 5.06
C SER A 112 6.89 19.49 4.06
N LYS A 113 7.60 18.99 3.04
CA LYS A 113 8.20 19.86 2.01
C LYS A 113 7.14 20.50 1.12
N SER A 114 6.16 19.72 0.68
CA SER A 114 5.03 20.23 -0.11
C SER A 114 4.20 21.23 0.69
N THR A 115 3.91 20.95 1.96
CA THR A 115 3.24 21.88 2.88
C THR A 115 4.05 23.16 3.06
N ASN A 116 5.36 23.09 3.23
CA ASN A 116 6.21 24.28 3.34
C ASN A 116 6.19 25.13 2.05
N ILE A 117 6.22 24.49 0.88
CA ILE A 117 6.12 25.18 -0.41
C ILE A 117 4.75 25.87 -0.56
N ILE A 118 3.66 25.14 -0.26
CA ILE A 118 2.29 25.68 -0.30
C ILE A 118 2.17 26.87 0.67
N ASN A 119 2.61 26.71 1.91
CA ASN A 119 2.56 27.78 2.90
C ASN A 119 3.39 28.99 2.44
N SER A 120 4.55 28.79 1.81
CA SER A 120 5.34 29.90 1.23
C SER A 120 4.55 30.66 0.15
N ILE A 121 3.92 29.94 -0.80
CA ILE A 121 3.13 30.53 -1.89
C ILE A 121 1.93 31.33 -1.36
N PHE A 122 1.21 30.78 -0.37
CA PHE A 122 -0.05 31.35 0.10
C PHE A 122 0.08 32.25 1.34
N SER A 123 1.25 32.31 2.00
CA SER A 123 1.48 33.15 3.19
C SER A 123 1.32 34.66 2.95
N HIS A 124 1.40 35.11 1.69
CA HIS A 124 1.29 36.53 1.34
C HIS A 124 -0.10 36.93 0.82
N ALA A 125 -1.04 35.98 0.73
CA ALA A 125 -2.37 36.22 0.16
C ALA A 125 -3.36 36.89 1.14
N GLU A 126 -3.04 37.01 2.43
CA GLU A 126 -3.98 37.49 3.45
C GLU A 126 -3.88 39.00 3.78
N ASN A 127 -2.96 39.76 3.16
CA ASN A 127 -2.69 41.15 3.60
C ASN A 127 -2.99 42.27 2.59
N HIS A 128 -3.60 42.02 1.44
CA HIS A 128 -4.02 43.12 0.58
C HIS A 128 -5.25 42.74 -0.25
N THR A 129 -6.43 43.11 0.21
CA THR A 129 -7.49 43.81 -0.56
C THR A 129 -8.69 44.03 0.36
N THR A 130 -8.63 45.05 1.22
CA THR A 130 -9.83 45.79 1.62
C THR A 130 -10.07 46.82 0.53
N LEU A 131 -10.80 46.42 -0.52
CA LEU A 131 -11.38 47.36 -1.47
C LEU A 131 -12.89 47.21 -1.35
N ASN A 132 -13.50 48.16 -0.65
CA ASN A 132 -14.95 48.29 -0.47
C ASN A 132 -15.62 48.75 -1.77
N ASP A 133 -15.48 47.98 -2.86
CA ASP A 133 -16.38 48.12 -4.00
C ASP A 133 -17.23 46.87 -4.12
N ARG A 134 -18.52 47.09 -3.89
CA ARG A 134 -19.61 46.14 -4.11
C ARG A 134 -19.67 45.81 -5.60
N ALA A 135 -18.91 44.80 -6.00
CA ALA A 135 -19.12 44.08 -7.24
C ALA A 135 -19.84 42.76 -6.92
N GLU A 136 -21.06 42.61 -7.43
CA GLU A 136 -21.81 41.35 -7.38
C GLU A 136 -20.97 40.19 -7.95
N PRO A 137 -20.86 39.06 -7.24
CA PRO A 137 -20.03 37.95 -7.68
C PRO A 137 -20.71 37.21 -8.84
N THR A 138 -20.20 37.39 -10.06
CA THR A 138 -20.55 36.51 -11.18
C THR A 138 -20.03 35.11 -10.88
N ARG A 139 -20.96 34.20 -10.55
CA ARG A 139 -20.72 32.79 -10.22
C ARG A 139 -19.95 32.09 -11.35
N ILE A 140 -18.65 31.89 -11.17
CA ILE A 140 -17.87 30.99 -12.03
C ILE A 140 -18.19 29.55 -11.61
N VAL A 141 -19.02 28.88 -12.41
CA VAL A 141 -19.25 27.43 -12.28
C VAL A 141 -18.03 26.72 -12.85
N VAL A 142 -17.09 26.35 -11.98
CA VAL A 142 -16.03 25.40 -12.33
C VAL A 142 -16.65 24.00 -12.34
N GLY A 143 -17.10 23.57 -13.52
CA GLY A 143 -17.51 22.19 -13.76
C GLY A 143 -16.28 21.29 -13.86
N THR A 144 -15.89 20.61 -12.78
CA THR A 144 -14.97 19.47 -12.87
C THR A 144 -15.76 18.22 -13.22
N THR A 145 -15.84 17.90 -14.52
CA THR A 145 -16.24 16.58 -14.99
C THR A 145 -15.08 15.60 -14.80
N ASN A 146 -15.20 14.71 -13.81
CA ASN A 146 -14.35 13.54 -13.71
C ASN A 146 -14.81 12.49 -14.74
N ASN A 147 -14.26 12.55 -15.96
CA ASN A 147 -14.47 11.49 -16.93
C ASN A 147 -13.52 10.32 -16.63
N THR A 148 -14.05 9.30 -15.96
CA THR A 148 -13.46 7.95 -15.93
C THR A 148 -14.11 7.15 -17.06
N GLU A 149 -13.56 7.27 -18.27
CA GLU A 149 -13.80 6.29 -19.34
C GLU A 149 -12.59 6.30 -20.28
N VAL A 150 -11.69 5.34 -20.08
CA VAL A 150 -10.62 5.04 -21.02
C VAL A 150 -11.15 3.98 -21.97
N GLY A 151 -11.58 4.39 -23.17
CA GLY A 151 -11.83 3.49 -24.28
C GLY A 151 -10.50 2.99 -24.87
N GLU A 152 -10.35 1.68 -24.99
CA GLU A 152 -9.20 1.05 -25.64
C GLU A 152 -9.13 1.42 -27.13
N ALA A 153 -8.07 2.11 -27.54
CA ALA A 153 -7.76 2.29 -28.95
C ALA A 153 -6.97 1.07 -29.48
N LYS A 154 -7.63 0.20 -30.24
CA LYS A 154 -6.98 -0.83 -31.05
C LYS A 154 -6.45 -0.20 -32.34
N SER A 155 -5.13 -0.06 -32.46
CA SER A 155 -4.47 0.34 -33.70
C SER A 155 -4.35 -0.86 -34.66
N ARG A 156 -4.85 -0.69 -35.89
CA ARG A 156 -4.55 -1.57 -37.04
C ARG A 156 -3.48 -0.91 -37.90
N ASN A 157 -2.38 -1.62 -38.17
CA ASN A 157 -1.37 -1.19 -39.12
C ASN A 157 -1.89 -1.39 -40.55
N VAL A 158 -1.87 -0.33 -41.36
CA VAL A 158 -2.06 -0.40 -42.82
C VAL A 158 -0.77 0.07 -43.46
N VAL A 159 -0.11 -0.82 -44.21
CA VAL A 159 1.06 -0.52 -45.03
C VAL A 159 0.56 -0.13 -46.42
N HIS A 160 1.09 0.96 -46.98
CA HIS A 160 0.92 1.30 -48.39
C HIS A 160 2.27 1.25 -49.10
N LEU A 161 2.31 0.56 -50.24
CA LEU A 161 3.46 0.56 -51.13
C LEU A 161 3.47 1.84 -51.99
N PRO A 162 4.65 2.41 -52.28
CA PRO A 162 4.78 3.53 -53.18
C PRO A 162 4.64 3.08 -54.65
N LYS A 163 4.09 3.97 -55.49
CA LYS A 163 4.06 3.85 -56.95
C LYS A 163 5.44 4.05 -57.57
#